data_AF-A0A807ZP21-F1
#
_entry.id   AF-A0A807ZP21-F1
#
_cell.length_a   1.000
_cell.length_b   1.000
_cell.length_c   1.000
_cell.angle_alpha   90.00
_cell.angle_beta   90.00
_cell.angle_gamma   90.00
#
_symmetry.space_group_name_H-M   'P 1'
#
loop_
_entity.id
_entity.type
_entity.pdbx_description
1 polymer ?
#
loop_
_entity_poly.entity_id
_entity_poly.type
_entity_poly.pdbx_seq_one_letter_code
_entity_poly.pdbx_strand_id
1 'polypeptide(L)'
;MPTFYSPAGNAEIWDEQPEGHVSAEEWERARAAEEAAAEAARLAEYNSTAARAARLRTERDARLVATDKYLLADYPISPEELVTIKAYRQFLRDLPAQEGAPFDGGGELTPWPHMPEV
;
A
#
# COMPACT_ATOMS: atom_id res chain seq x y z
N MET A 1 -13.76 11.00 -43.20
CA MET A 1 -14.56 9.81 -42.88
C MET A 1 -14.29 9.47 -41.42
N PRO A 2 -15.31 9.44 -40.55
CA PRO A 2 -15.16 9.06 -39.15
C PRO A 2 -14.68 7.61 -38.98
N THR A 3 -13.95 7.37 -37.89
CA THR A 3 -13.50 6.03 -37.48
C THR A 3 -14.49 5.47 -36.45
N PHE A 4 -14.96 4.26 -36.69
CA PHE A 4 -15.81 3.50 -35.78
C PHE A 4 -15.16 2.17 -35.43
N TYR A 5 -15.49 1.62 -34.27
CA TYR A 5 -15.02 0.33 -33.82
C TYR A 5 -16.14 -0.70 -33.96
N SER A 6 -15.86 -1.80 -34.66
CA SER A 6 -16.75 -2.95 -34.78
C SER A 6 -16.93 -3.67 -33.42
N PRO A 7 -17.94 -4.54 -33.26
CA PRO A 7 -18.08 -5.38 -32.05
C PRO A 7 -16.86 -6.26 -31.75
N ALA A 8 -16.03 -6.54 -32.77
CA ALA A 8 -14.77 -7.28 -32.63
C ALA A 8 -13.59 -6.39 -32.20
N GLY A 9 -13.79 -5.07 -32.05
CA GLY A 9 -12.77 -4.11 -31.67
C GLY A 9 -11.86 -3.62 -32.82
N ASN A 10 -12.22 -3.91 -34.08
CA ASN A 10 -11.47 -3.42 -35.23
C ASN A 10 -11.87 -1.98 -35.56
N ALA A 11 -10.87 -1.12 -35.78
CA ALA A 11 -11.08 0.25 -36.25
C ALA A 11 -11.38 0.25 -37.76
N GLU A 12 -12.52 0.81 -38.14
CA GLU A 12 -13.01 0.87 -39.52
C GLU A 12 -13.44 2.29 -39.87
N ILE A 13 -13.26 2.66 -41.13
CA ILE A 13 -13.59 4.00 -41.62
C ILE A 13 -14.91 3.91 -42.40
N TRP A 14 -15.93 4.61 -41.91
CA TRP A 14 -17.25 4.65 -42.53
C TRP A 14 -17.73 6.09 -42.64
N ASP A 15 -18.62 6.39 -43.59
CA ASP A 15 -19.22 7.73 -43.73
C ASP A 15 -20.30 7.98 -42.67
N GLU A 16 -21.04 6.94 -42.30
CA GLU A 16 -22.07 6.93 -41.26
C GLU A 16 -21.80 5.76 -40.29
N GLN A 17 -22.27 5.88 -39.05
CA GLN A 17 -22.08 4.84 -38.03
C GLN A 17 -22.86 3.56 -38.43
N PRO A 18 -22.16 2.43 -38.69
CA PRO A 18 -22.87 1.19 -38.97
C PRO A 18 -23.52 0.62 -37.70
N GLU A 19 -24.58 -0.17 -37.88
CA GLU A 19 -25.27 -0.81 -36.75
C GLU A 19 -24.29 -1.67 -35.92
N GLY A 20 -24.40 -1.56 -34.60
CA GLY A 20 -23.53 -2.29 -33.66
C GLY A 20 -22.10 -1.76 -33.52
N HIS A 21 -21.70 -0.72 -34.26
CA HIS A 21 -20.39 -0.08 -34.10
C HIS A 21 -20.46 1.05 -33.07
N VAL A 22 -19.34 1.30 -32.41
CA VAL A 22 -19.18 2.43 -31.49
C VAL A 22 -18.25 3.48 -32.08
N SER A 23 -18.47 4.74 -31.73
CA SER A 23 -17.55 5.82 -32.10
C SER A 23 -16.17 5.64 -31.45
N ALA A 24 -15.14 6.27 -32.04
CA ALA A 24 -13.81 6.26 -31.45
C ALA A 24 -13.78 6.81 -30.01
N GLU A 25 -14.56 7.85 -29.72
CA GLU A 25 -14.67 8.42 -28.38
C GLU A 25 -15.33 7.45 -27.38
N GLU A 26 -16.38 6.73 -27.79
CA GLU A 26 -17.01 5.70 -26.95
C GLU A 26 -16.06 4.54 -26.65
N TRP A 27 -15.31 4.11 -27.66
CA TRP A 27 -14.28 3.07 -27.51
C TRP A 27 -13.18 3.49 -26.55
N GLU A 28 -12.63 4.70 -26.71
CA GLU A 28 -11.59 5.25 -25.83
C GLU A 28 -12.10 5.42 -24.40
N ARG A 29 -13.33 5.94 -24.22
CA ARG A 29 -13.96 6.04 -22.89
C ARG A 29 -14.15 4.67 -22.24
N ALA A 30 -14.57 3.65 -22.99
CA ALA A 30 -14.73 2.30 -22.45
C ALA A 30 -13.39 1.71 -21.98
N ARG A 31 -12.32 1.88 -22.78
CA ARG A 31 -10.96 1.45 -22.41
C ARG A 31 -10.42 2.21 -21.20
N ALA A 32 -10.61 3.52 -21.16
CA ALA A 32 -10.23 4.34 -20.02
C ALA A 32 -10.99 3.95 -18.75
N ALA A 33 -12.28 3.61 -18.88
CA ALA A 33 -13.08 3.12 -17.76
C ALA A 33 -12.62 1.73 -17.28
N GLU A 34 -12.26 0.82 -18.19
CA GLU A 34 -11.67 -0.48 -17.87
C GLU A 34 -10.34 -0.32 -17.11
N GLU A 35 -9.45 0.55 -17.61
CA GLU A 35 -8.17 0.85 -16.96
C GLU A 35 -8.37 1.48 -15.57
N ALA A 36 -9.29 2.45 -15.46
CA ALA A 36 -9.64 3.06 -14.19
C ALA A 36 -10.21 2.04 -13.19
N ALA A 37 -11.03 1.09 -13.65
CA ALA A 37 -11.54 0.00 -12.82
C ALA A 37 -10.41 -0.96 -12.38
N ALA A 38 -9.45 -1.25 -13.26
CA ALA A 38 -8.28 -2.07 -12.94
C ALA A 38 -7.36 -1.37 -11.92
N GLU A 39 -7.14 -0.06 -12.04
CA GLU A 39 -6.40 0.74 -11.05
C GLU A 39 -7.14 0.77 -9.70
N ALA A 40 -8.46 1.00 -9.71
CA ALA A 40 -9.27 0.96 -8.50
C ALA A 40 -9.19 -0.40 -7.79
N ALA A 41 -9.20 -1.51 -8.54
CA ALA A 41 -9.02 -2.84 -8.00
C ALA A 41 -7.63 -3.05 -7.39
N ARG A 42 -6.55 -2.59 -8.05
CA ARG A 42 -5.19 -2.62 -7.50
C ARG A 42 -5.08 -1.82 -6.21
N LEU A 43 -5.67 -0.62 -6.17
CA LEU A 43 -5.67 0.23 -4.99
C LEU A 43 -6.49 -0.38 -3.84
N ALA A 44 -7.63 -1.01 -4.14
CA ALA A 44 -8.44 -1.72 -3.16
C ALA A 44 -7.68 -2.90 -2.54
N GLU A 45 -6.96 -3.68 -3.34
CA GLU A 45 -6.11 -4.76 -2.84
C GLU A 45 -4.96 -4.23 -1.98
N TYR A 46 -4.28 -3.16 -2.43
CA TYR A 46 -3.23 -2.51 -1.66
C TYR A 46 -3.75 -1.98 -0.31
N ASN A 47 -4.95 -1.41 -0.28
CA ASN A 47 -5.60 -0.87 0.92
C ASN A 47 -6.37 -1.91 1.74
N SER A 48 -6.39 -3.17 1.29
CA SER A 48 -7.00 -4.26 2.04
C SER A 48 -6.40 -4.35 3.44
N THR A 49 -7.21 -4.81 4.40
CA THR A 49 -6.77 -4.97 5.79
C THR A 49 -5.61 -5.94 5.90
N ALA A 50 -5.61 -7.03 5.12
CA ALA A 50 -4.54 -8.01 5.09
C ALA A 50 -3.22 -7.42 4.55
N ALA A 51 -3.27 -6.69 3.44
CA ALA A 51 -2.08 -6.06 2.85
C ALA A 51 -1.49 -4.99 3.78
N ARG A 52 -2.32 -4.13 4.38
CA ARG A 52 -1.88 -3.17 5.40
C ARG A 52 -1.27 -3.87 6.61
N ALA A 53 -1.91 -4.92 7.14
CA ALA A 53 -1.39 -5.67 8.28
C ALA A 53 -0.05 -6.35 7.99
N ALA A 54 0.18 -6.80 6.75
CA ALA A 54 1.45 -7.36 6.33
C ALA A 54 2.55 -6.30 6.30
N ARG A 55 2.29 -5.14 5.68
CA ARG A 55 3.25 -4.02 5.65
C ARG A 55 3.57 -3.50 7.05
N LEU A 56 2.57 -3.37 7.91
CA LEU A 56 2.76 -2.97 9.32
C LEU A 56 3.72 -3.91 10.06
N ARG A 57 3.58 -5.23 9.86
CA ARG A 57 4.47 -6.24 10.46
C ARG A 57 5.90 -6.13 9.92
N THR A 58 6.06 -5.96 8.60
CA THR A 58 7.37 -5.74 7.98
C THR A 58 8.09 -4.52 8.56
N GLU A 59 7.39 -3.39 8.66
CA GLU A 59 7.94 -2.14 9.19
C GLU A 59 8.28 -2.23 10.70
N ARG A 60 7.45 -2.93 11.47
CA ARG A 60 7.72 -3.25 12.88
C ARG A 60 8.98 -4.08 13.01
N ASP A 61 9.10 -5.15 12.21
CA ASP A 61 10.22 -6.08 12.29
C ASP A 61 11.53 -5.39 11.88
N ALA A 62 11.51 -4.49 10.89
CA ALA A 62 12.65 -3.65 10.54
C ALA A 62 13.15 -2.79 11.71
N ARG A 63 12.22 -2.13 12.45
CA ARG A 63 12.55 -1.33 13.64
C ARG A 63 13.06 -2.18 14.81
N LEU A 64 12.53 -3.39 14.97
CA LEU A 64 13.06 -4.35 15.93
C LEU A 64 14.48 -4.80 15.55
N VAL A 65 14.76 -5.08 14.28
CA VAL A 65 16.12 -5.43 13.83
C VAL A 65 17.09 -4.28 14.07
N ALA A 66 16.70 -3.04 13.77
CA ALA A 66 17.55 -1.85 13.96
C ALA A 66 17.98 -1.64 15.42
N THR A 67 17.18 -2.09 16.37
CA THR A 67 17.43 -1.95 17.83
C THR A 67 17.96 -3.23 18.47
N ASP A 68 18.20 -4.30 17.72
CA ASP A 68 18.54 -5.60 18.29
C ASP A 68 19.93 -5.63 18.93
N LYS A 69 20.89 -4.89 18.34
CA LYS A 69 22.27 -4.74 18.85
C LYS A 69 22.34 -4.28 20.31
N TYR A 70 21.39 -3.44 20.75
CA TYR A 70 21.36 -2.89 22.11
C TYR A 70 20.99 -3.94 23.17
N LEU A 71 20.46 -5.11 22.75
CA LEU A 71 20.12 -6.21 23.66
C LEU A 71 21.25 -7.21 23.84
N LEU A 72 22.37 -7.06 23.12
CA LEU A 72 23.53 -7.92 23.30
C LEU A 72 24.18 -7.64 24.65
N ALA A 73 24.59 -8.69 25.37
CA ALA A 73 25.11 -8.58 26.73
C ALA A 73 26.44 -7.79 26.82
N ASP A 74 27.18 -7.73 25.72
CA ASP A 74 28.45 -7.04 25.58
C ASP A 74 28.32 -5.65 24.93
N TYR A 75 27.10 -5.21 24.58
CA TYR A 75 26.90 -3.89 24.00
C TYR A 75 27.12 -2.79 25.06
N PRO A 76 27.96 -1.77 24.79
CA PRO A 76 28.22 -0.69 25.73
C PRO A 76 27.05 0.31 25.76
N ILE A 77 26.02 0.01 26.56
CA ILE A 77 24.83 0.85 26.78
C ILE A 77 24.63 1.06 28.29
N SER A 78 24.17 2.24 28.69
CA SER A 78 23.84 2.47 30.10
C SER A 78 22.60 1.66 30.50
N PRO A 79 22.43 1.31 31.80
CA PRO A 79 21.22 0.63 32.26
C PRO A 79 19.94 1.42 32.00
N GLU A 80 20.00 2.75 32.06
CA GLU A 80 18.86 3.64 31.82
C GLU A 80 18.41 3.60 30.36
N GLU A 81 19.36 3.73 29.43
CA GLU A 81 19.12 3.60 27.99
C GLU A 81 18.63 2.19 27.59
N LEU A 82 19.13 1.14 28.24
CA LEU A 82 18.65 -0.22 28.00
C LEU A 82 17.17 -0.37 28.36
N VAL A 83 16.71 0.31 29.42
CA VAL A 83 15.29 0.34 29.81
C VAL A 83 14.46 1.06 28.75
N THR A 84 14.92 2.20 28.22
CA THR A 84 14.19 2.94 27.17
C THR A 84 14.09 2.12 25.88
N ILE A 85 15.15 1.43 25.48
CA ILE A 85 15.13 0.51 24.32
C ILE A 85 14.17 -0.65 24.53
N LYS A 86 14.12 -1.24 25.72
CA LYS A 86 13.17 -2.31 26.04
C LYS A 86 11.72 -1.81 25.97
N ALA A 87 11.44 -0.63 26.50
CA ALA A 87 10.11 -0.01 26.41
C ALA A 87 9.71 0.28 24.95
N TYR A 88 10.63 0.85 24.16
CA TYR A 88 10.45 1.07 22.72
C TYR A 88 10.10 -0.22 21.98
N ARG A 89 10.89 -1.30 22.19
CA ARG A 89 10.66 -2.59 21.55
C ARG A 89 9.36 -3.25 22.01
N GLN A 90 8.95 -3.04 23.26
CA GLN A 90 7.66 -3.53 23.76
C GLN A 90 6.51 -2.81 23.06
N PHE A 91 6.56 -1.49 22.97
CA PHE A 91 5.55 -0.70 22.26
C PHE A 91 5.38 -1.16 20.80
N LEU A 92 6.49 -1.41 20.09
CA LEU A 92 6.45 -1.94 18.73
C LEU A 92 5.72 -3.30 18.64
N ARG A 93 5.90 -4.19 19.62
CA ARG A 93 5.23 -5.50 19.66
C ARG A 93 3.74 -5.39 19.93
N ASP A 94 3.34 -4.41 20.72
CA ASP A 94 1.95 -4.17 21.08
C ASP A 94 1.16 -3.47 19.97
N LEU A 95 1.86 -2.78 19.06
CA LEU A 95 1.29 -1.94 17.99
C LEU A 95 0.23 -2.63 17.11
N PRO A 96 0.40 -3.90 16.66
CA PRO A 96 -0.64 -4.60 15.88
C PRO A 96 -1.92 -4.94 16.66
N ALA A 97 -1.88 -4.90 18.00
CA ALA A 97 -3.03 -5.17 18.86
C ALA A 97 -3.73 -3.88 19.35
N GLN A 98 -3.18 -2.70 19.01
CA GLN A 98 -3.78 -1.42 19.36
C GLN A 98 -5.04 -1.14 18.53
N GLU A 99 -5.93 -0.34 19.10
CA GLU A 99 -7.10 0.17 18.39
C GLU A 99 -6.66 0.98 17.15
N GLY A 100 -7.30 0.71 16.01
CA GLY A 100 -6.97 1.34 14.74
C GLY A 100 -5.97 0.56 13.88
N ALA A 101 -5.36 -0.53 14.37
CA ALA A 101 -4.55 -1.42 13.54
C ALA A 101 -5.39 -2.00 12.38
N PRO A 102 -4.83 -2.14 11.16
CA PRO A 102 -3.43 -1.95 10.79
C PRO A 102 -3.04 -0.52 10.39
N PHE A 103 -3.80 0.51 10.78
CA PHE A 103 -3.58 1.92 10.44
C PHE A 103 -3.50 2.12 8.90
N ASP A 104 -2.49 2.84 8.41
CA ASP A 104 -2.14 2.95 7.00
C ASP A 104 -1.19 1.84 6.51
N GLY A 105 -0.92 0.84 7.36
CA GLY A 105 -0.03 -0.27 7.07
C GLY A 105 1.45 0.03 7.35
N GLY A 106 1.74 0.88 8.33
CA GLY A 106 3.10 1.19 8.76
C GLY A 106 3.68 2.49 8.22
N GLY A 107 2.85 3.34 7.59
CA GLY A 107 3.25 4.64 7.06
C GLY A 107 3.22 5.76 8.10
N GLU A 108 2.89 6.97 7.65
CA GLU A 108 2.88 8.20 8.45
C GLU A 108 1.78 8.23 9.51
N LEU A 109 0.64 7.58 9.26
CA LEU A 109 -0.49 7.54 10.20
C LEU A 109 -0.34 6.46 11.27
N THR A 110 0.66 5.58 11.12
CA THR A 110 0.98 4.59 12.13
C THR A 110 1.66 5.28 13.32
N PRO A 111 1.19 5.10 14.57
CA PRO A 111 1.71 5.79 15.74
C PRO A 111 3.04 5.18 16.21
N TRP A 112 4.08 5.30 15.40
CA TRP A 112 5.40 4.77 15.73
C TRP A 112 5.98 5.50 16.96
N PRO A 113 6.57 4.76 17.92
CA PRO A 113 7.30 5.39 19.01
C PRO A 113 8.57 6.06 18.44
N HIS A 114 9.00 7.16 19.05
CA HIS A 114 10.28 7.76 18.73
C HIS A 114 11.41 6.81 19.12
N MET A 115 12.40 6.65 18.24
CA MET A 115 13.59 5.87 18.54
C MET A 115 14.35 6.57 19.69
N PRO A 116 14.69 5.85 20.77
CA PRO A 116 15.51 6.43 21.84
C PRO A 116 16.87 6.86 21.30
N GLU A 117 17.38 7.97 21.83
CA GLU A 117 18.78 8.36 21.66
C GLU A 117 19.61 7.56 22.67
N VAL A 118 20.61 6.84 22.16
CA VAL A 118 21.42 5.81 22.83
C VAL A 118 22.86 5.91 22.37
#